data_AF-A0A9E4V912-F1
#
_entry.id   AF-A0A9E4V912-F1
#
_cell.length_a   1.000
_cell.length_b   1.000
_cell.length_c   1.000
_cell.angle_alpha   90.00
_cell.angle_beta   90.00
_cell.angle_gamma   90.00
#
_symmetry.space_group_name_H-M   'P 1'
#
loop_
_entity.id
_entity.type
_entity.pdbx_description
1 polymer ?
#
loop_
_entity_poly.entity_id
_entity_poly.type
_entity_poly.pdbx_seq_one_letter_code
_entity_poly.pdbx_strand_id
1 'polypeptide(L)'
;YITDDAVFSKGACFDDFEISEIGWSDDTSTRGDWTAEGFALVEETVPTQYLVQVIHEKDLGDPVVYRVPVDAQGAGRLVVEGIGEDDLIVAIISAVTRHSTSPTKYTLSISP
;
A
#
# COMPACT_ATOMS: atom_id res chain seq x y z
N TYR A 1 18.19 -11.90 7.25
CA TYR A 1 18.12 -11.92 5.78
C TYR A 1 18.90 -10.71 5.27
N ILE A 2 19.84 -10.89 4.34
CA ILE A 2 20.74 -9.83 3.86
C ILE A 2 20.65 -9.84 2.33
N THR A 3 20.43 -8.68 1.73
CA THR A 3 20.38 -8.48 0.27
C THR A 3 21.43 -7.46 -0.15
N ASP A 4 21.87 -7.53 -1.39
CA ASP A 4 22.60 -6.45 -2.05
C ASP A 4 21.64 -5.33 -2.53
N ASP A 5 22.17 -4.32 -3.21
CA ASP A 5 21.44 -3.15 -3.69
C ASP A 5 20.86 -3.29 -5.11
N ALA A 6 21.16 -4.38 -5.83
CA ALA A 6 20.85 -4.47 -7.26
C ALA A 6 19.47 -5.09 -7.56
N VAL A 7 19.03 -6.13 -6.85
CA VAL A 7 17.82 -6.89 -7.22
C VAL A 7 16.96 -7.24 -6.00
N PHE A 8 15.71 -6.80 -6.04
CA PHE A 8 14.67 -7.22 -5.10
C PHE A 8 13.82 -8.33 -5.74
N SER A 9 13.84 -9.52 -5.13
CA SER A 9 13.01 -10.68 -5.50
C SER A 9 12.15 -11.12 -4.31
N LYS A 10 11.35 -12.18 -4.48
CA LYS A 10 10.68 -12.85 -3.38
C LYS A 10 11.74 -13.31 -2.36
N GLY A 11 11.60 -12.85 -1.12
CA GLY A 11 12.48 -13.21 -0.01
C GLY A 11 12.22 -14.61 0.54
N ALA A 12 12.83 -14.92 1.69
CA ALA A 12 12.57 -16.17 2.40
C ALA A 12 11.30 -16.05 3.27
N CYS A 13 10.47 -17.09 3.22
CA CYS A 13 9.36 -17.30 4.15
C CYS A 13 9.58 -18.66 4.82
N PHE A 14 9.37 -18.71 6.13
CA PHE A 14 9.56 -19.90 6.94
C PHE A 14 8.27 -20.17 7.70
N ASP A 15 7.93 -21.44 7.83
CA ASP A 15 6.69 -21.93 8.43
C ASP A 15 6.93 -23.33 9.03
N ASP A 16 6.02 -23.81 9.85
CA ASP A 16 6.03 -25.15 10.47
C ASP A 16 7.35 -25.47 11.20
N PHE A 17 7.71 -24.66 12.20
CA PHE A 17 8.91 -24.89 12.99
C PHE A 17 8.73 -26.05 13.97
N GLU A 18 9.76 -26.88 14.12
CA GLU A 18 9.75 -28.01 15.06
C GLU A 18 11.12 -28.19 15.73
N ILE A 19 11.12 -28.55 17.02
CA ILE A 19 12.27 -29.07 17.76
C ILE A 19 11.84 -30.41 18.39
N SER A 20 12.10 -31.49 17.66
CA SER A 20 11.59 -32.82 17.99
C SER A 20 12.12 -33.35 19.34
N GLU A 21 13.35 -33.01 19.72
CA GLU A 21 13.98 -33.49 20.97
C GLU A 21 13.27 -33.04 22.24
N ILE A 22 12.52 -31.93 22.17
CA ILE A 22 11.72 -31.40 23.27
C ILE A 22 10.22 -31.45 22.98
N GLY A 23 9.82 -32.03 21.84
CA GLY A 23 8.43 -32.11 21.41
C GLY A 23 7.77 -30.74 21.20
N TRP A 24 8.55 -29.75 20.76
CA TRP A 24 8.06 -28.39 20.50
C TRP A 24 7.75 -28.21 19.02
N SER A 25 6.64 -27.55 18.70
CA SER A 25 6.23 -27.21 17.34
C SER A 25 5.46 -25.90 17.32
N ASP A 26 5.57 -25.15 16.22
CA ASP A 26 4.84 -23.91 15.97
C ASP A 26 4.52 -23.79 14.48
N ASP A 27 3.22 -23.73 14.16
CA ASP A 27 2.68 -23.60 12.80
C ASP A 27 2.64 -22.14 12.31
N THR A 28 3.18 -21.21 13.11
CA THR A 28 3.26 -19.78 12.83
C THR A 28 1.92 -19.10 12.51
N SER A 29 0.79 -19.74 12.83
CA SER A 29 -0.55 -19.17 12.62
C SER A 29 -0.83 -17.93 13.49
N THR A 30 -0.01 -17.72 14.52
CA THR A 30 -0.02 -16.53 15.37
C THR A 30 1.41 -16.04 15.60
N ARG A 31 1.56 -14.82 16.13
CA ARG A 31 2.90 -14.29 16.49
C ARG A 31 3.58 -15.08 17.62
N GLY A 32 2.81 -15.75 18.49
CA GLY A 32 3.34 -16.42 19.68
C GLY A 32 4.31 -15.53 20.47
N ASP A 33 5.45 -16.11 20.87
CA ASP A 33 6.54 -15.43 21.60
C ASP A 33 7.66 -14.93 20.66
N TRP A 34 7.43 -14.89 19.35
CA TRP A 34 8.45 -14.51 18.37
C TRP A 34 8.79 -13.01 18.44
N THR A 35 10.09 -12.73 18.49
CA THR A 35 10.64 -11.38 18.30
C THR A 35 11.11 -11.24 16.85
N ALA A 36 10.32 -10.53 16.05
CA ALA A 36 10.56 -10.35 14.63
C ALA A 36 11.60 -9.24 14.38
N GLU A 37 12.88 -9.55 14.58
CA GLU A 37 14.03 -8.66 14.37
C GLU A 37 14.28 -8.39 12.87
N GLY A 38 13.39 -7.59 12.26
CA GLY A 38 13.40 -7.27 10.83
C GLY A 38 12.64 -8.26 9.94
N PHE A 39 12.13 -9.36 10.51
CA PHE A 39 11.11 -10.20 9.89
C PHE A 39 9.70 -9.67 10.21
N ALA A 40 8.70 -10.18 9.51
CA ALA A 40 7.30 -9.89 9.80
C ALA A 40 6.49 -11.19 9.70
N LEU A 41 5.46 -11.33 10.54
CA LEU A 41 4.47 -12.37 10.37
C LEU A 41 3.67 -12.04 9.10
N VAL A 42 3.64 -12.97 8.15
CA VAL A 42 2.92 -12.78 6.88
C VAL A 42 1.48 -13.20 7.09
N GLU A 43 0.56 -12.25 7.04
CA GLU A 43 -0.87 -12.54 6.98
C GLU A 43 -1.26 -12.98 5.56
N GLU A 44 -2.33 -13.78 5.44
CA GLU A 44 -2.86 -14.28 4.17
C GLU A 44 -3.15 -13.14 3.17
N THR A 45 -3.47 -11.95 3.68
CA THR A 45 -3.68 -10.76 2.86
C THR A 45 -2.89 -9.57 3.40
N VAL A 46 -2.13 -8.92 2.53
CA VAL A 46 -1.54 -7.61 2.80
C VAL A 46 -2.51 -6.53 2.29
N PRO A 47 -3.11 -5.70 3.17
CA PRO A 47 -3.98 -4.61 2.73
C PRO A 47 -3.21 -3.66 1.81
N THR A 48 -3.82 -3.30 0.67
CA THR A 48 -3.19 -2.32 -0.22
C THR A 48 -3.42 -0.91 0.31
N GLN A 49 -2.33 -0.18 0.54
CA GLN A 49 -2.37 1.23 0.89
C GLN A 49 -2.22 2.08 -0.38
N TYR A 50 -3.04 3.12 -0.50
CA TYR A 50 -2.99 4.05 -1.62
C TYR A 50 -2.57 5.45 -1.15
N LEU A 51 -1.67 6.06 -1.93
CA LEU A 51 -1.49 7.51 -1.94
C LEU A 51 -2.26 8.05 -3.14
N VAL A 52 -3.27 8.87 -2.87
CA VAL A 52 -4.08 9.53 -3.90
C VAL A 52 -3.94 11.04 -3.77
N GLN A 53 -3.57 11.67 -4.87
CA GLN A 53 -3.47 13.13 -4.99
C GLN A 53 -4.25 13.59 -6.21
N VAL A 54 -4.85 14.76 -6.12
CA VAL A 54 -5.50 15.43 -7.25
C VAL A 54 -4.86 16.79 -7.41
N ILE A 55 -4.38 17.08 -8.61
CA ILE A 55 -3.85 18.39 -8.98
C ILE A 55 -4.93 19.09 -9.79
N HIS A 56 -5.31 20.28 -9.34
CA HIS A 56 -6.14 21.22 -10.09
C HIS A 56 -5.20 22.27 -10.68
N GLU A 57 -4.86 22.08 -11.94
CA GLU A 57 -4.11 23.04 -12.73
C GLU A 57 -5.11 24.07 -13.28
N LYS A 58 -4.93 25.32 -12.85
CA LYS A 58 -5.80 26.41 -13.26
C LYS A 58 -5.19 27.11 -14.46
N ASP A 59 -6.02 27.55 -15.40
CA ASP A 59 -5.55 28.39 -16.52
C ASP A 59 -4.96 29.72 -15.99
N LEU A 60 -5.57 30.26 -14.92
CA LEU A 60 -5.09 31.45 -14.23
C LEU A 60 -4.89 31.20 -12.73
N GLY A 61 -3.65 31.40 -12.26
CA GLY A 61 -3.27 31.29 -10.85
C GLY A 61 -2.43 30.05 -10.54
N ASP A 62 -2.17 29.83 -9.24
CA ASP A 62 -1.34 28.71 -8.80
C ASP A 62 -2.12 27.39 -8.80
N PRO A 63 -1.48 26.26 -9.16
CA PRO A 63 -2.09 24.94 -9.07
C PRO A 63 -2.37 24.57 -7.61
N VAL A 64 -3.45 23.84 -7.40
CA VAL A 64 -3.85 23.36 -6.07
C VAL A 64 -3.69 21.85 -6.02
N VAL A 65 -3.01 21.35 -4.99
CA VAL A 65 -2.83 19.91 -4.78
C VAL A 65 -3.66 19.46 -3.58
N TYR A 66 -4.59 18.55 -3.85
CA TYR A 66 -5.40 17.89 -2.84
C TYR A 66 -4.83 16.52 -2.52
N ARG A 67 -4.75 16.17 -1.23
CA ARG A 67 -4.53 14.80 -0.80
C ARG A 67 -5.88 14.17 -0.47
N VAL A 68 -6.17 13.02 -1.08
CA VAL A 68 -7.43 12.31 -0.85
C VAL A 68 -7.19 11.26 0.24
N PRO A 69 -7.87 11.34 1.39
CA PRO A 69 -7.85 10.27 2.38
C PRO A 69 -8.46 9.00 1.77
N VAL A 70 -7.74 7.89 1.92
CA VAL A 70 -8.22 6.56 1.54
C VAL A 70 -8.39 5.75 2.81
N ASP A 71 -9.57 5.16 2.98
CA ASP A 71 -9.90 4.36 4.15
C ASP A 71 -9.28 2.95 4.10
N ALA A 72 -9.54 2.17 5.16
CA ALA A 72 -9.05 0.79 5.27
C ALA A 72 -9.65 -0.16 4.22
N GLN A 73 -10.76 0.24 3.57
CA GLN A 73 -11.41 -0.51 2.49
C GLN A 73 -10.87 -0.11 1.11
N GLY A 74 -9.92 0.84 1.04
CA GLY A 74 -9.35 1.32 -0.21
C GLY A 74 -10.23 2.34 -0.94
N ALA A 75 -11.21 2.94 -0.25
CA ALA A 75 -12.09 3.95 -0.83
C ALA A 75 -11.71 5.36 -0.38
N GLY A 76 -11.81 6.31 -1.31
CA GLY A 76 -11.56 7.73 -1.06
C GLY A 76 -12.45 8.59 -1.96
N ARG A 77 -12.81 9.77 -1.48
CA ARG A 77 -13.61 10.74 -2.23
C ARG A 77 -13.06 12.14 -2.01
N LEU A 78 -13.06 12.92 -3.08
CA LEU A 78 -12.75 14.34 -3.08
C LEU A 78 -13.80 15.08 -3.90
N VAL A 79 -14.21 16.26 -3.44
CA VAL A 79 -14.95 17.23 -4.24
C VAL A 79 -13.99 18.35 -4.58
N VAL A 80 -13.86 18.67 -5.86
CA VAL A 80 -13.05 19.80 -6.33
C VAL A 80 -14.02 20.89 -6.77
N GLU A 81 -13.90 22.05 -6.15
CA GLU A 81 -14.77 23.20 -6.41
C GLU A 81 -14.05 24.23 -7.29
N GLY A 82 -14.84 25.07 -7.99
CA GLY A 82 -14.31 26.19 -8.76
C GLY A 82 -13.48 25.77 -9.97
N ILE A 83 -13.86 24.67 -10.63
CA ILE A 83 -13.25 24.23 -11.88
C ILE A 83 -13.71 25.17 -13.00
N GLY A 84 -12.77 25.92 -13.58
CA GLY A 84 -12.98 26.74 -14.77
C GLY A 84 -13.11 25.93 -16.05
N GLU A 85 -13.51 26.57 -17.14
CA GLU A 85 -13.74 25.93 -18.45
C GLU A 85 -12.46 25.28 -19.01
N ASP A 86 -11.31 25.93 -18.81
CA ASP A 86 -10.00 25.52 -19.35
C ASP A 86 -9.09 24.89 -18.28
N ASP A 87 -9.61 24.60 -17.09
CA ASP A 87 -8.82 23.99 -16.00
C ASP A 87 -8.59 22.48 -16.24
N LEU A 88 -7.41 21.99 -15.85
CA LEU A 88 -7.05 20.57 -15.93
C LEU A 88 -7.04 19.91 -14.55
N ILE A 89 -7.73 18.77 -14.44
CA ILE A 89 -7.72 17.93 -13.25
C ILE A 89 -6.89 16.67 -13.51
N VAL A 90 -5.80 16.52 -12.75
CA VAL A 90 -4.91 15.35 -12.82
C VAL A 90 -5.07 14.51 -11.56
N ALA A 91 -5.55 13.27 -11.69
CA ALA A 91 -5.60 12.31 -10.59
C ALA A 91 -4.36 11.42 -10.61
N ILE A 92 -3.60 11.43 -9.51
CA ILE A 92 -2.42 10.58 -9.28
C ILE A 92 -2.81 9.53 -8.26
N ILE A 93 -2.73 8.25 -8.65
CA ILE A 93 -3.08 7.11 -7.82
C ILE A 93 -1.85 6.19 -7.77
N SER A 94 -1.34 5.94 -6.57
CA SER A 94 -0.17 5.08 -6.37
C SER A 94 -0.42 4.08 -5.24
N ALA A 95 -0.20 2.80 -5.52
CA ALA A 95 -0.10 1.79 -4.47
C ALA A 95 1.25 1.97 -3.77
N VAL A 96 1.22 2.13 -2.45
CA VAL A 96 2.41 2.42 -1.61
C VAL A 96 2.63 1.37 -0.52
N THR A 97 1.98 0.21 -0.66
CA THR A 97 2.11 -0.93 0.24
C THR A 97 3.54 -1.44 0.27
N ARG A 98 4.28 -1.18 1.36
CA ARG A 98 5.69 -1.57 1.48
C ARG A 98 5.94 -3.07 1.25
N HIS A 99 4.99 -3.91 1.62
CA HIS A 99 5.11 -5.37 1.55
C HIS A 99 4.65 -5.96 0.20
N SER A 100 4.29 -5.13 -0.79
CA SER A 100 3.85 -5.60 -2.10
C SER A 100 4.48 -4.80 -3.24
N THR A 101 5.01 -5.51 -4.22
CA THR A 101 5.45 -4.95 -5.50
C THR A 101 4.49 -5.29 -6.65
N SER A 102 3.38 -5.95 -6.33
CA SER A 102 2.39 -6.35 -7.34
C SER A 102 1.57 -5.15 -7.82
N PRO A 103 1.35 -5.01 -9.15
CA PRO A 103 0.46 -3.98 -9.68
C PRO A 103 -0.93 -4.10 -9.04
N THR A 104 -1.49 -2.98 -8.58
CA THR A 104 -2.83 -2.96 -7.99
C THR A 104 -3.84 -2.34 -8.94
N LYS A 105 -5.04 -2.93 -8.98
CA LYS A 105 -6.16 -2.42 -9.77
C LYS A 105 -6.90 -1.34 -8.98
N TYR A 106 -7.30 -0.27 -9.68
CA TYR A 106 -8.16 0.76 -9.13
C TYR A 106 -9.35 1.02 -10.07
N THR A 107 -10.38 1.66 -9.54
CA THR A 107 -11.48 2.22 -10.34
C THR A 107 -11.59 3.69 -10.00
N LEU A 108 -11.65 4.53 -11.01
CA LEU A 108 -11.87 5.97 -10.88
C LEU A 108 -13.25 6.29 -11.46
N SER A 109 -14.08 6.98 -10.69
CA SER A 109 -15.38 7.48 -11.14
C SER A 109 -15.41 8.99 -10.98
N ILE A 110 -15.83 9.68 -12.04
CA ILE A 110 -15.87 11.14 -12.11
C ILE A 110 -17.31 11.52 -12.45
N SER A 111 -17.87 12.48 -11.73
CA SER A 111 -19.20 13.02 -11.98
C SER A 111 -19.19 14.54 -11.77
N PRO A 112 -20.02 15.29 -12.53
CA PRO A 112 -20.32 16.69 -12.24
C PRO A 112 -21.01 16.88 -10.88
#